data_AF-A0A8T3Q5F8-F1
#
_entry.id   AF-A0A8T3Q5F8-F1
#
_cell.length_a   1.000
_cell.length_b   1.000
_cell.length_c   1.000
_cell.angle_alpha   90.00
_cell.angle_beta   90.00
_cell.angle_gamma   90.00
#
_symmetry.space_group_name_H-M   'P 1'
#
loop_
_entity.id
_entity.type
_entity.pdbx_description
1 polymer ?
#
loop_
_entity_poly.entity_id
_entity_poly.type
_entity_poly.pdbx_seq_one_letter_code
_entity_poly.pdbx_strand_id
1 'polypeptide(L)'
;MRPPRGTLAPMAPETRYARTTDGTHVAYQVHGDGPVDLLVMRAWVSNLEHEWEEPVLAGIFRRLGSLGRVIRLDRRGTGLSDHFDPAVLPTLEDRIDDVRAVLDAVGSERVVAIGLAHGGALCSFFAAAHPERTAGLVLWAPTPSMLGLVDPSAFDAERDAFRRGWGTLESARDTVAVAGPSRLDDKAFIEWVRDEERLMGTADEAVAQWELVLRTNVADILPSVHVPAMVAWRSGSRARRETAGMLPNATILELPGNDHMLIAGDWRTPLLAMEEFIESVRDTDGELDRVLATVFFSDVVGSTERAAALGDRAWRTLVDAHHAAVRRELARFRGREVDTAGDGFFAAFDGPARAIRAAHAIRKAVGSLDLQLRIGLHAGECERVGAGLRGVAVHIGARIGGVAEPGEILVSSTVRDLVAGSGIGFADAGRHSLKGVPEPWQLYRITSV
;
A
#
# COMPACT_ATOMS: atom_id res chain seq x y z
N MET A 1 33.63 -7.70 -29.46
CA MET A 1 32.90 -6.43 -29.67
C MET A 1 31.70 -6.44 -28.74
N ARG A 2 31.66 -5.55 -27.74
CA ARG A 2 30.45 -5.33 -26.91
C ARG A 2 29.34 -4.77 -27.81
N PRO A 3 28.06 -5.17 -27.62
CA PRO A 3 26.98 -4.60 -28.40
C PRO A 3 26.83 -3.10 -28.07
N PRO A 4 26.38 -2.28 -29.02
CA PRO A 4 26.29 -0.83 -28.85
C PRO A 4 25.19 -0.46 -27.84
N ARG A 5 25.51 0.48 -26.95
CA ARG A 5 24.55 1.16 -26.06
C ARG A 5 23.53 1.90 -26.93
N GLY A 6 22.33 1.35 -27.09
CA GLY A 6 21.33 1.95 -28.00
C GLY A 6 19.92 1.34 -28.00
N THR A 7 19.62 0.40 -27.12
CA THR A 7 18.24 0.02 -26.79
C THR A 7 17.99 0.47 -25.36
N LEU A 8 17.03 1.38 -25.16
CA LEU A 8 16.59 1.85 -23.85
C LEU A 8 16.08 0.66 -23.04
N ALA A 9 16.98 -0.01 -22.31
CA ALA A 9 16.58 -0.70 -21.09
C ALA A 9 15.96 0.40 -20.21
N PRO A 10 14.72 0.27 -19.73
CA PRO A 10 14.18 1.23 -18.78
C PRO A 10 15.18 1.30 -17.62
N MET A 11 15.68 2.51 -17.36
CA MET A 11 16.73 2.77 -16.38
C MET A 11 16.34 2.13 -15.05
N ALA A 12 17.29 1.43 -14.41
CA ALA A 12 17.13 0.99 -13.04
C ALA A 12 16.66 2.19 -12.18
N PRO A 13 15.75 1.99 -11.21
CA PRO A 13 15.23 3.06 -10.39
C PRO A 13 16.35 3.78 -9.65
N GLU A 14 16.15 5.06 -9.39
CA GLU A 14 17.10 5.86 -8.60
C GLU A 14 17.18 5.33 -7.17
N THR A 15 18.40 5.04 -6.71
CA THR A 15 18.66 4.67 -5.31
C THR A 15 18.64 5.92 -4.43
N ARG A 16 17.89 5.85 -3.33
CA ARG A 16 17.73 6.90 -2.32
C ARG A 16 18.07 6.37 -0.93
N TYR A 17 18.17 7.27 0.05
CA TYR A 17 18.55 6.91 1.41
C TYR A 17 17.55 7.43 2.43
N ALA A 18 17.06 6.54 3.28
CA ALA A 18 16.27 6.88 4.46
C ALA A 18 17.20 6.89 5.67
N ARG A 19 16.99 7.82 6.60
CA ARG A 19 17.82 7.93 7.81
C ARG A 19 17.02 7.45 9.01
N THR A 20 17.54 6.45 9.71
CA THR A 20 16.96 5.90 10.95
C THR A 20 17.22 6.81 12.15
N THR A 21 16.59 6.50 13.28
CA THR A 21 16.76 7.20 14.57
C THR A 21 18.17 7.10 15.13
N ASP A 22 18.85 5.96 14.94
CA ASP A 22 20.25 5.74 15.33
C ASP A 22 21.27 6.39 14.37
N GLY A 23 20.79 6.98 13.26
CA GLY A 23 21.59 7.73 12.30
C GLY A 23 22.09 6.93 11.09
N THR A 24 21.76 5.64 11.00
CA THR A 24 22.06 4.75 9.87
C THR A 24 21.33 5.22 8.60
N HIS A 25 22.03 5.23 7.46
CA HIS A 25 21.42 5.43 6.14
C HIS A 25 21.08 4.09 5.49
N VAL A 26 19.80 3.90 5.21
CA VAL A 26 19.27 2.71 4.55
C VAL A 26 18.98 3.06 3.10
N ALA A 27 19.72 2.44 2.18
CA ALA A 27 19.52 2.57 0.76
C ALA A 27 18.24 1.84 0.33
N TYR A 28 17.43 2.50 -0.49
CA TYR A 28 16.19 1.96 -1.00
C TYR A 28 15.92 2.41 -2.44
N GLN A 29 15.15 1.60 -3.16
CA GLN A 29 14.61 1.92 -4.47
C GLN A 29 13.10 1.78 -4.46
N VAL A 30 12.44 2.67 -5.20
CA VAL A 30 10.99 2.62 -5.43
C VAL A 30 10.72 2.61 -6.92
N HIS A 31 9.88 1.70 -7.38
CA HIS A 31 9.44 1.65 -8.78
C HIS A 31 8.04 1.09 -8.92
N GLY A 32 7.43 1.29 -10.08
CA GLY A 32 6.02 0.94 -10.30
C GLY A 32 5.07 2.03 -9.80
N ASP A 33 3.86 2.01 -10.33
CA ASP A 33 2.81 3.01 -10.15
C ASP A 33 1.45 2.40 -9.83
N GLY A 34 1.42 1.10 -9.52
CA GLY A 34 0.19 0.40 -9.15
C GLY A 34 -0.35 0.80 -7.77
N PRO A 35 -1.61 0.43 -7.47
CA PRO A 35 -2.37 0.98 -6.34
C PRO A 35 -1.99 0.42 -4.96
N VAL A 36 -1.14 -0.61 -4.89
CA VAL A 36 -0.71 -1.26 -3.64
C VAL A 36 0.75 -0.97 -3.39
N ASP A 37 1.14 -0.64 -2.16
CA ASP A 37 2.56 -0.58 -1.79
C ASP A 37 3.07 -2.00 -1.47
N LEU A 38 4.16 -2.40 -2.12
CA LEU A 38 4.73 -3.74 -1.99
C LEU A 38 6.14 -3.64 -1.41
N LEU A 39 6.34 -4.10 -0.18
CA LEU A 39 7.69 -4.21 0.41
C LEU A 39 8.29 -5.55 -0.01
N VAL A 40 9.35 -5.56 -0.81
CA VAL A 40 10.03 -6.79 -1.22
C VAL A 40 11.35 -6.91 -0.49
N MET A 41 11.45 -7.92 0.38
CA MET A 41 12.65 -8.25 1.15
C MET A 41 13.31 -9.49 0.57
N ARG A 42 14.51 -9.30 0.02
CA ARG A 42 15.37 -10.38 -0.47
C ARG A 42 15.93 -11.22 0.70
N ALA A 43 16.69 -12.25 0.36
CA ALA A 43 17.37 -13.10 1.34
C ALA A 43 18.51 -12.32 2.04
N TRP A 44 19.52 -13.00 2.56
CA TRP A 44 20.57 -12.37 3.38
C TRP A 44 21.68 -11.65 2.57
N VAL A 45 21.71 -11.82 1.24
CA VAL A 45 22.59 -11.11 0.30
C VAL A 45 21.72 -10.29 -0.65
N SER A 46 22.07 -9.01 -0.86
CA SER A 46 21.42 -8.13 -1.85
C SER A 46 22.34 -6.97 -2.22
N ASN A 47 22.09 -6.41 -3.42
CA ASN A 47 22.58 -5.10 -3.82
C ASN A 47 21.58 -4.49 -4.81
N LEU A 48 20.96 -3.36 -4.45
CA LEU A 48 19.84 -2.78 -5.19
C LEU A 48 20.12 -2.49 -6.67
N GLU A 49 21.36 -2.17 -7.05
CA GLU A 49 21.74 -1.87 -8.42
C GLU A 49 22.06 -3.14 -9.21
N HIS A 50 22.82 -4.06 -8.61
CA HIS A 50 23.23 -5.32 -9.24
C HIS A 50 22.08 -6.27 -9.53
N GLU A 51 21.03 -6.25 -8.70
CA GLU A 51 19.87 -7.11 -8.88
C GLU A 51 19.14 -6.91 -10.22
N TRP A 52 19.28 -5.73 -10.85
CA TRP A 52 18.68 -5.45 -12.15
C TRP A 52 19.42 -6.11 -13.32
N GLU A 53 20.64 -6.59 -13.11
CA GLU A 53 21.43 -7.27 -14.13
C GLU A 53 20.96 -8.71 -14.39
N GLU A 54 20.30 -9.35 -13.41
CA GLU A 54 19.72 -10.69 -13.59
C GLU A 54 18.35 -10.57 -14.27
N PRO A 55 18.17 -11.14 -15.49
CA PRO A 55 16.98 -10.89 -16.29
C PRO A 55 15.66 -11.41 -15.70
N VAL A 56 15.70 -12.52 -14.95
CA VAL A 56 14.52 -13.13 -14.32
C VAL A 56 14.06 -12.28 -13.14
N LEU A 57 14.97 -11.87 -12.26
CA LEU A 57 14.73 -11.03 -11.09
C LEU A 57 14.21 -9.66 -11.52
N ALA A 58 14.89 -9.02 -12.48
CA ALA A 58 14.41 -7.78 -13.08
C ALA A 58 13.03 -7.94 -13.73
N GLY A 59 12.74 -9.10 -14.33
CA GLY A 59 11.43 -9.46 -14.86
C GLY A 59 10.35 -9.52 -13.78
N ILE A 60 10.63 -10.20 -12.67
CA ILE A 60 9.75 -10.28 -11.49
C ILE A 60 9.48 -8.88 -10.93
N PHE A 61 10.52 -8.06 -10.75
CA PHE A 61 10.36 -6.70 -10.24
C PHE A 61 9.50 -5.81 -11.13
N ARG A 62 9.67 -5.90 -12.45
CA ARG A 62 8.80 -5.16 -13.39
C ARG A 62 7.35 -5.64 -13.30
N ARG A 63 7.14 -6.94 -13.15
CA ARG A 63 5.80 -7.50 -13.04
C ARG A 63 5.11 -7.08 -11.74
N LEU A 64 5.80 -7.15 -10.61
CA LEU A 64 5.31 -6.60 -9.34
C LEU A 64 5.06 -5.08 -9.44
N GLY A 65 5.91 -4.35 -10.16
CA GLY A 65 5.74 -2.92 -10.43
C GLY A 65 4.47 -2.59 -11.23
N SER A 66 3.93 -3.54 -12.00
CA SER A 66 2.63 -3.38 -12.68
C SER A 66 1.43 -3.59 -11.74
N LEU A 67 1.64 -4.20 -10.57
CA LEU A 67 0.61 -4.39 -9.55
C LEU A 67 0.62 -3.30 -8.48
N GLY A 68 1.77 -2.67 -8.25
CA GLY A 68 1.98 -1.81 -7.11
C GLY A 68 3.23 -0.93 -7.21
N ARG A 69 3.35 -0.01 -6.25
CA ARG A 69 4.59 0.70 -5.96
C ARG A 69 5.49 -0.23 -5.13
N VAL A 70 6.50 -0.79 -5.79
CA VAL A 70 7.45 -1.73 -5.20
C VAL A 70 8.55 -0.97 -4.48
N ILE A 71 8.71 -1.28 -3.19
CA ILE A 71 9.69 -0.72 -2.27
C ILE A 71 10.69 -1.83 -1.95
N ARG A 72 11.96 -1.62 -2.29
CA ARG A 72 13.07 -2.52 -1.99
C ARG A 72 14.13 -1.76 -1.23
N LEU A 73 14.83 -2.43 -0.34
CA LEU A 73 15.97 -1.86 0.38
C LEU A 73 17.14 -2.84 0.41
N ASP A 74 18.34 -2.28 0.46
CA ASP A 74 19.47 -2.97 1.03
C ASP A 74 19.39 -2.80 2.55
N ARG A 75 19.49 -3.87 3.32
CA ARG A 75 19.46 -3.78 4.78
C ARG A 75 20.77 -3.19 5.30
N ARG A 76 20.77 -2.66 6.52
CA ARG A 76 22.03 -2.25 7.18
C ARG A 76 23.08 -3.36 7.08
N GLY A 77 24.31 -3.00 6.71
CA GLY A 77 25.41 -3.93 6.45
C GLY A 77 25.30 -4.76 5.18
N THR A 78 24.42 -4.41 4.23
CA THR A 78 24.39 -5.03 2.92
C THR A 78 24.35 -3.96 1.84
N GLY A 79 25.01 -4.23 0.71
CA GLY A 79 24.89 -3.45 -0.52
C GLY A 79 25.22 -1.97 -0.31
N LEU A 80 24.28 -1.11 -0.70
CA LEU A 80 24.46 0.35 -0.69
C LEU A 80 24.13 1.03 0.64
N SER A 81 23.58 0.30 1.62
CA SER A 81 23.29 0.86 2.95
C SER A 81 24.53 1.03 3.80
N ASP A 82 24.43 1.86 4.84
CA ASP A 82 25.49 1.97 5.85
C ASP A 82 25.82 0.60 6.45
N HIS A 83 27.12 0.34 6.59
CA HIS A 83 27.65 -0.88 7.19
C HIS A 83 27.81 -0.71 8.71
N PHE A 84 27.81 -1.82 9.44
CA PHE A 84 27.98 -1.83 10.89
C PHE A 84 29.28 -2.54 11.28
N ASP A 85 29.80 -2.24 12.47
CA ASP A 85 30.96 -2.95 13.03
C ASP A 85 30.62 -4.44 13.18
N PRO A 86 31.31 -5.37 12.47
CA PRO A 86 31.04 -6.81 12.59
C PRO A 86 31.12 -7.37 14.01
N ALA A 87 31.79 -6.67 14.94
CA ALA A 87 31.85 -7.05 16.36
C ALA A 87 30.59 -6.66 17.16
N VAL A 88 29.74 -5.77 16.63
CA VAL A 88 28.52 -5.25 17.28
C VAL A 88 27.32 -5.47 16.38
N LEU A 89 26.68 -6.63 16.54
CA LEU A 89 25.55 -7.03 15.71
C LEU A 89 24.28 -6.21 16.04
N PRO A 90 23.56 -5.69 15.04
CA PRO A 90 22.29 -5.01 15.24
C PRO A 90 21.21 -5.96 15.76
N THR A 91 20.28 -5.42 16.55
CA THR A 91 19.13 -6.17 17.07
C THR A 91 18.08 -6.43 15.98
N LEU A 92 17.03 -7.21 16.31
CA LEU A 92 15.91 -7.37 15.39
C LEU A 92 15.12 -6.07 15.26
N GLU A 93 14.97 -5.34 16.36
CA GLU A 93 14.31 -4.05 16.45
C GLU A 93 15.02 -2.99 15.59
N ASP A 94 16.36 -2.92 15.65
CA ASP A 94 17.14 -2.00 14.79
C ASP A 94 16.89 -2.27 13.30
N ARG A 95 16.84 -3.55 12.92
CA ARG A 95 16.57 -3.98 11.54
C ARG A 95 15.12 -3.71 11.12
N ILE A 96 14.19 -3.61 12.06
CA ILE A 96 12.79 -3.25 11.80
C ILE A 96 12.62 -1.74 11.71
N ASP A 97 13.38 -0.97 12.49
CA ASP A 97 13.45 0.47 12.36
C ASP A 97 14.02 0.91 10.99
N ASP A 98 14.90 0.12 10.37
CA ASP A 98 15.31 0.31 8.96
C ASP A 98 14.10 0.29 8.01
N VAL A 99 13.28 -0.76 8.14
CA VAL A 99 12.07 -0.94 7.32
C VAL A 99 11.13 0.23 7.54
N ARG A 100 10.88 0.61 8.79
CA ARG A 100 10.00 1.74 9.14
C ARG A 100 10.53 3.06 8.57
N ALA A 101 11.82 3.34 8.71
CA ALA A 101 12.43 4.55 8.19
C ALA A 101 12.27 4.65 6.67
N VAL A 102 12.45 3.54 5.94
CA VAL A 102 12.22 3.49 4.49
C VAL A 102 10.74 3.71 4.16
N LEU A 103 9.82 3.01 4.82
CA LEU A 103 8.38 3.16 4.55
C LEU A 103 7.89 4.58 4.84
N ASP A 104 8.37 5.20 5.91
CA ASP A 104 8.04 6.58 6.28
C ASP A 104 8.64 7.58 5.27
N ALA A 105 9.87 7.37 4.81
CA ALA A 105 10.50 8.19 3.77
C ALA A 105 9.78 8.10 2.41
N VAL A 106 9.16 6.96 2.12
CA VAL A 106 8.33 6.74 0.92
C VAL A 106 6.91 7.29 1.08
N GLY A 107 6.47 7.57 2.31
CA GLY A 107 5.09 7.94 2.63
C GLY A 107 4.12 6.77 2.43
N SER A 108 4.55 5.55 2.75
CA SER A 108 3.73 4.35 2.67
C SER A 108 3.01 4.10 3.99
N GLU A 109 1.67 4.10 3.97
CA GLU A 109 0.86 3.86 5.17
C GLU A 109 0.76 2.37 5.50
N ARG A 110 0.49 1.52 4.50
CA ARG A 110 0.44 0.06 4.64
C ARG A 110 1.10 -0.62 3.45
N VAL A 111 1.73 -1.76 3.69
CA VAL A 111 2.35 -2.58 2.65
C VAL A 111 1.83 -4.01 2.63
N VAL A 112 1.82 -4.63 1.46
CA VAL A 112 1.94 -6.08 1.37
C VAL A 112 3.43 -6.42 1.46
N ALA A 113 3.83 -7.10 2.53
CA ALA A 113 5.22 -7.49 2.76
C ALA A 113 5.51 -8.83 2.08
N ILE A 114 6.52 -8.87 1.21
CA ILE A 114 6.94 -10.03 0.43
C ILE A 114 8.34 -10.43 0.87
N GLY A 115 8.43 -11.49 1.68
CA GLY A 115 9.69 -12.00 2.21
C GLY A 115 10.17 -13.24 1.45
N LEU A 116 11.38 -13.17 0.90
CA LEU A 116 12.03 -14.28 0.21
C LEU A 116 13.05 -14.95 1.12
N ALA A 117 12.90 -16.25 1.36
CA ALA A 117 13.77 -17.03 2.25
C ALA A 117 13.91 -16.38 3.64
N HIS A 118 15.12 -15.97 4.03
CA HIS A 118 15.36 -15.28 5.31
C HIS A 118 14.73 -13.88 5.38
N GLY A 119 14.47 -13.22 4.24
CA GLY A 119 13.66 -12.00 4.21
C GLY A 119 12.27 -12.21 4.80
N GLY A 120 11.77 -13.45 4.74
CA GLY A 120 10.54 -13.86 5.40
C GLY A 120 10.54 -13.65 6.91
N ALA A 121 11.66 -13.87 7.59
CA ALA A 121 11.72 -13.68 9.05
C ALA A 121 11.50 -12.22 9.45
N LEU A 122 12.13 -11.28 8.75
CA LEU A 122 11.95 -9.84 8.97
C LEU A 122 10.53 -9.39 8.62
N CYS A 123 9.99 -9.84 7.48
CA CYS A 123 8.61 -9.51 7.10
C CYS A 123 7.58 -10.08 8.07
N SER A 124 7.78 -11.30 8.59
CA SER A 124 6.91 -11.88 9.62
C SER A 124 6.95 -11.10 10.93
N PHE A 125 8.14 -10.69 11.38
CA PHE A 125 8.26 -9.86 12.58
C PHE A 125 7.62 -8.49 12.37
N PHE A 126 7.86 -7.84 11.23
CA PHE A 126 7.22 -6.57 10.89
C PHE A 126 5.69 -6.69 10.89
N ALA A 127 5.14 -7.77 10.30
CA ALA A 127 3.70 -8.00 10.27
C ALA A 127 3.10 -8.24 11.66
N ALA A 128 3.84 -8.90 12.56
CA ALA A 128 3.41 -9.11 13.95
C ALA A 128 3.49 -7.84 14.80
N ALA A 129 4.58 -7.06 14.65
CA ALA A 129 4.84 -5.85 15.43
C ALA A 129 4.03 -4.64 14.94
N HIS A 130 3.71 -4.60 13.64
CA HIS A 130 3.05 -3.49 12.96
C HIS A 130 1.90 -3.96 12.04
N PRO A 131 0.87 -4.65 12.59
CA PRO A 131 -0.27 -5.10 11.78
C PRO A 131 -1.04 -3.92 11.16
N GLU A 132 -1.03 -2.75 11.79
CA GLU A 132 -1.61 -1.51 11.26
C GLU A 132 -0.86 -0.98 10.03
N ARG A 133 0.43 -1.31 9.87
CA ARG A 133 1.26 -0.96 8.70
C ARG A 133 1.37 -2.10 7.68
N THR A 134 0.68 -3.22 7.90
CA THR A 134 0.77 -4.41 7.06
C THR A 134 -0.61 -4.81 6.53
N ALA A 135 -0.82 -4.70 5.22
CA ALA A 135 -2.06 -5.11 4.55
C ALA A 135 -2.10 -6.64 4.31
N GLY A 136 -0.94 -7.25 4.04
CA GLY A 136 -0.80 -8.69 3.86
C GLY A 136 0.65 -9.16 3.89
N LEU A 137 0.86 -10.47 3.99
CA LEU A 137 2.18 -11.09 4.10
C LEU A 137 2.34 -12.22 3.08
N VAL A 138 3.33 -12.13 2.20
CA VAL A 138 3.72 -13.19 1.26
C VAL A 138 5.07 -13.74 1.67
N LEU A 139 5.16 -15.06 1.86
CA LEU A 139 6.37 -15.75 2.21
C LEU A 139 6.72 -16.79 1.15
N TRP A 140 7.88 -16.64 0.51
CA TRP A 140 8.43 -17.64 -0.40
C TRP A 140 9.57 -18.41 0.25
N ALA A 141 9.39 -19.73 0.34
CA ALA A 141 10.28 -20.68 0.98
C ALA A 141 10.83 -20.14 2.32
N PRO A 142 9.96 -19.69 3.24
CA PRO A 142 10.40 -18.96 4.43
C PRO A 142 11.27 -19.84 5.33
N THR A 143 12.23 -19.19 5.96
CA THR A 143 13.07 -19.81 6.99
C THR A 143 12.93 -18.99 8.27
N PRO A 144 11.88 -19.24 9.09
CA PRO A 144 11.60 -18.43 10.28
C PRO A 144 12.65 -18.63 11.38
N SER A 145 13.44 -19.70 11.29
CA SER A 145 14.59 -19.97 12.15
C SER A 145 15.56 -20.89 11.41
N MET A 146 16.86 -20.64 11.58
CA MET A 146 17.91 -21.58 11.17
C MET A 146 18.22 -22.62 12.26
N LEU A 147 17.72 -22.41 13.49
CA LEU A 147 17.92 -23.34 14.60
C LEU A 147 17.29 -24.70 14.27
N GLY A 148 18.10 -25.75 14.36
CA GLY A 148 17.71 -27.12 13.99
C GLY A 148 17.78 -27.43 12.48
N LEU A 149 18.17 -26.47 11.64
CA LEU A 149 18.56 -26.70 10.23
C LEU A 149 20.07 -26.64 10.05
N VAL A 150 20.73 -25.77 10.81
CA VAL A 150 22.18 -25.64 10.91
C VAL A 150 22.55 -25.70 12.38
N ASP A 151 23.58 -26.46 12.72
CA ASP A 151 24.18 -26.44 14.05
C ASP A 151 25.03 -25.17 14.18
N PRO A 152 24.71 -24.24 15.11
CA PRO A 152 25.50 -23.03 15.28
C PRO A 152 26.99 -23.32 15.55
N SER A 153 27.30 -24.42 16.24
CA SER A 153 28.68 -24.83 16.50
C SER A 153 29.40 -25.36 15.26
N ALA A 154 28.66 -25.87 14.28
CA ALA A 154 29.22 -26.23 12.98
C ALA A 154 29.63 -24.97 12.19
N PHE A 155 28.86 -23.89 12.27
CA PHE A 155 29.28 -22.62 11.66
C PHE A 155 30.55 -22.06 12.32
N ASP A 156 30.68 -22.14 13.65
CA ASP A 156 31.92 -21.73 14.32
C ASP A 156 33.15 -22.48 13.81
N ALA A 157 33.01 -23.78 13.52
CA ALA A 157 34.07 -24.61 12.96
C ALA A 157 34.37 -24.30 11.48
N GLU A 158 33.36 -23.89 10.71
CA GLU A 158 33.48 -23.59 9.27
C GLU A 158 33.68 -22.10 8.96
N ARG A 159 33.59 -21.21 9.97
CA ARG A 159 33.62 -19.75 9.81
C ARG A 159 34.81 -19.26 9.01
N ASP A 160 36.00 -19.78 9.30
CA ASP A 160 37.22 -19.38 8.59
C ASP A 160 37.24 -19.91 7.15
N ALA A 161 36.61 -21.06 6.89
CA ALA A 161 36.44 -21.58 5.53
C ALA A 161 35.44 -20.74 4.74
N PHE A 162 34.29 -20.41 5.32
CA PHE A 162 33.31 -19.49 4.76
C PHE A 162 33.95 -18.14 4.41
N ARG A 163 34.70 -17.54 5.35
CA ARG A 163 35.42 -16.28 5.12
C ARG A 163 36.38 -16.36 3.93
N ARG A 164 37.12 -17.47 3.80
CA ARG A 164 38.06 -17.67 2.67
C ARG A 164 37.34 -17.91 1.34
N GLY A 165 36.17 -18.54 1.37
CA GLY A 165 35.37 -18.86 0.19
C GLY A 165 34.57 -17.66 -0.34
N TRP A 166 34.26 -16.68 0.51
CA TRP A 166 33.42 -15.53 0.15
C TRP A 166 33.86 -14.81 -1.12
N GLY A 167 32.92 -14.58 -2.04
CA GLY A 167 33.17 -13.88 -3.30
C GLY A 167 34.02 -14.68 -4.29
N THR A 168 34.13 -15.99 -4.13
CA THR A 168 34.77 -16.89 -5.10
C THR A 168 33.72 -17.58 -5.97
N LEU A 169 34.14 -18.06 -7.15
CA LEU A 169 33.26 -18.85 -8.01
C LEU A 169 32.86 -20.19 -7.36
N GLU A 170 33.71 -20.73 -6.49
CA GLU A 170 33.43 -21.96 -5.74
C GLU A 170 32.29 -21.73 -4.75
N SER A 171 32.39 -20.70 -3.91
CA SER A 171 31.30 -20.29 -3.00
C SER A 171 29.99 -20.03 -3.72
N ALA A 172 30.03 -19.24 -4.81
CA ALA A 172 28.84 -18.95 -5.59
C ALA A 172 28.22 -20.22 -6.19
N ARG A 173 29.05 -21.16 -6.68
CA ARG A 173 28.57 -22.44 -7.20
C ARG A 173 27.92 -23.29 -6.11
N ASP A 174 28.48 -23.32 -4.91
CA ASP A 174 27.93 -24.05 -3.76
C ASP A 174 26.58 -23.45 -3.33
N THR A 175 26.48 -22.12 -3.27
CA THR A 175 25.23 -21.39 -3.04
C THR A 175 24.16 -21.77 -4.08
N VAL A 176 24.51 -21.80 -5.36
CA VAL A 176 23.60 -22.20 -6.44
C VAL A 176 23.23 -23.68 -6.34
N ALA A 177 24.17 -24.57 -6.00
CA ALA A 177 23.91 -26.00 -5.85
C ALA A 177 22.88 -26.29 -4.75
N VAL A 178 22.92 -25.54 -3.65
CA VAL A 178 22.00 -25.70 -2.53
C VAL A 178 20.65 -25.02 -2.78
N ALA A 179 20.67 -23.79 -3.28
CA ALA A 179 19.46 -22.96 -3.31
C ALA A 179 18.77 -22.88 -4.68
N GLY A 180 19.46 -23.15 -5.77
CA GLY A 180 18.91 -23.10 -7.13
C GLY A 180 19.55 -24.14 -8.07
N PRO A 181 19.50 -25.44 -7.73
CA PRO A 181 20.21 -26.48 -8.47
C PRO A 181 19.85 -26.54 -9.96
N SER A 182 18.66 -26.08 -10.36
CA SER A 182 18.29 -25.97 -11.78
C SER A 182 19.15 -24.98 -12.59
N ARG A 183 19.90 -24.09 -11.93
CA ARG A 183 20.80 -23.10 -12.54
C ARG A 183 22.28 -23.49 -12.40
N LEU A 184 22.61 -24.70 -11.94
CA LEU A 184 24.00 -25.10 -11.65
C LEU A 184 24.90 -25.17 -12.92
N ASP A 185 24.29 -25.36 -14.09
CA ASP A 185 25.00 -25.35 -15.38
C ASP A 185 25.08 -23.94 -16.01
N ASP A 186 24.42 -22.94 -15.41
CA ASP A 186 24.42 -21.56 -15.88
C ASP A 186 25.60 -20.78 -15.29
N LYS A 187 26.70 -20.75 -16.07
CA LYS A 187 27.93 -20.06 -15.67
C LYS A 187 27.74 -18.56 -15.44
N ALA A 188 26.91 -17.91 -16.26
CA ALA A 188 26.68 -16.47 -16.13
C ALA A 188 25.91 -16.16 -14.84
N PHE A 189 24.95 -17.01 -14.47
CA PHE A 189 24.26 -16.89 -13.20
C PHE A 189 25.18 -17.11 -11.99
N ILE A 190 26.08 -18.10 -12.04
CA ILE A 190 27.07 -18.32 -10.97
C ILE A 190 28.02 -17.11 -10.85
N GLU A 191 28.45 -16.54 -11.97
CA GLU A 191 29.26 -15.31 -11.97
C GLU A 191 28.49 -14.12 -11.36
N TRP A 192 27.21 -13.99 -11.70
CA TRP A 192 26.33 -12.96 -11.12
C TRP A 192 26.15 -13.13 -9.61
N VAL A 193 25.97 -14.35 -9.10
CA VAL A 193 25.89 -14.64 -7.65
C VAL A 193 27.20 -14.29 -6.95
N ARG A 194 28.35 -14.65 -7.52
CA ARG A 194 29.67 -14.26 -6.97
C ARG A 194 29.81 -12.74 -6.88
N ASP A 195 29.35 -12.02 -7.90
CA ASP A 195 29.42 -10.56 -7.90
C ASP A 195 28.45 -9.96 -6.88
N GLU A 196 27.28 -10.56 -6.67
CA GLU A 196 26.33 -10.20 -5.61
C GLU A 196 26.98 -10.36 -4.22
N GLU A 197 27.70 -11.47 -3.96
CA GLU A 197 28.45 -11.67 -2.71
C GLU A 197 29.47 -10.54 -2.47
N ARG A 198 30.24 -10.16 -3.50
CA ARG A 198 31.26 -9.10 -3.39
C ARG A 198 30.68 -7.71 -3.23
N LEU A 199 29.54 -7.45 -3.87
CA LEU A 199 28.84 -6.17 -3.84
C LEU A 199 27.98 -6.00 -2.58
N MET A 200 27.65 -7.10 -1.90
CA MET A 200 26.99 -7.05 -0.60
C MET A 200 27.94 -6.53 0.49
N GLY A 201 29.18 -7.03 0.54
CA GLY A 201 30.15 -6.63 1.56
C GLY A 201 31.42 -7.49 1.55
N THR A 202 32.34 -7.14 2.44
CA THR A 202 33.56 -7.90 2.71
C THR A 202 33.24 -9.25 3.37
N ALA A 203 34.25 -10.13 3.43
CA ALA A 203 34.06 -11.46 4.02
C ALA A 203 33.74 -11.41 5.53
N ASP A 204 34.28 -10.44 6.28
CA ASP A 204 33.96 -10.28 7.71
C ASP A 204 32.54 -9.76 7.94
N GLU A 205 32.09 -8.82 7.10
CA GLU A 205 30.70 -8.36 7.10
C GLU A 205 29.75 -9.51 6.72
N ALA A 206 30.10 -10.34 5.75
CA ALA A 206 29.33 -11.52 5.37
C ALA A 206 29.21 -12.54 6.51
N VAL A 207 30.30 -12.77 7.27
CA VAL A 207 30.27 -13.62 8.47
C VAL A 207 29.31 -13.05 9.52
N ALA A 208 29.39 -11.74 9.79
CA ALA A 208 28.50 -11.09 10.75
C ALA A 208 27.03 -11.13 10.31
N GLN A 209 26.75 -10.94 9.01
CA GLN A 209 25.41 -11.09 8.44
C GLN A 209 24.89 -12.52 8.56
N TRP A 210 25.73 -13.51 8.31
CA TRP A 210 25.34 -14.91 8.47
C TRP A 210 25.09 -15.26 9.94
N GLU A 211 25.87 -14.71 10.87
CA GLU A 211 25.60 -14.86 12.30
C GLU A 211 24.24 -14.26 12.71
N LEU A 212 23.88 -13.09 12.16
CA LEU A 212 22.53 -12.53 12.34
C LEU A 212 21.44 -13.48 11.82
N VAL A 213 21.65 -14.11 10.66
CA VAL A 213 20.72 -15.10 10.09
C VAL A 213 20.55 -16.29 11.02
N LEU A 214 21.66 -16.83 11.56
CA LEU A 214 21.63 -17.97 12.49
C LEU A 214 20.95 -17.64 13.82
N ARG A 215 21.11 -16.41 14.32
CA ARG A 215 20.53 -15.94 15.59
C ARG A 215 19.06 -15.50 15.46
N THR A 216 18.58 -15.24 14.25
CA THR A 216 17.20 -14.79 14.05
C THR A 216 16.25 -15.97 14.11
N ASN A 217 15.35 -15.96 15.10
CA ASN A 217 14.27 -16.92 15.24
C ASN A 217 12.96 -16.18 15.50
N VAL A 218 12.02 -16.29 14.57
CA VAL A 218 10.68 -15.69 14.65
C VAL A 218 9.58 -16.76 14.72
N ALA A 219 9.92 -18.04 14.89
CA ALA A 219 8.93 -19.12 14.86
C ALA A 219 7.81 -18.93 15.92
N ASP A 220 8.19 -18.53 17.13
CA ASP A 220 7.26 -18.37 18.26
C ASP A 220 6.30 -17.19 18.10
N ILE A 221 6.61 -16.22 17.22
CA ILE A 221 5.74 -15.06 16.98
C ILE A 221 4.79 -15.29 15.80
N LEU A 222 5.01 -16.29 14.95
CA LEU A 222 4.16 -16.55 13.78
C LEU A 222 2.67 -16.71 14.14
N PRO A 223 2.28 -17.34 15.27
CA PRO A 223 0.87 -17.42 15.67
C PRO A 223 0.19 -16.07 15.93
N SER A 224 0.97 -15.00 16.17
CA SER A 224 0.45 -13.64 16.39
C SER A 224 0.24 -12.83 15.11
N VAL A 225 0.69 -13.35 13.95
CA VAL A 225 0.48 -12.69 12.66
C VAL A 225 -0.95 -12.95 12.21
N HIS A 226 -1.81 -11.93 12.33
CA HIS A 226 -3.24 -12.03 12.03
C HIS A 226 -3.64 -11.45 10.67
N VAL A 227 -2.74 -10.72 10.00
CA VAL A 227 -2.98 -10.21 8.63
C VAL A 227 -3.17 -11.36 7.63
N PRO A 228 -3.86 -11.14 6.50
CA PRO A 228 -3.90 -12.11 5.41
C PRO A 228 -2.48 -12.54 5.04
N ALA A 229 -2.27 -13.85 4.90
CA ALA A 229 -0.94 -14.39 4.59
C ALA A 229 -0.99 -15.44 3.48
N MET A 230 0.08 -15.51 2.68
CA MET A 230 0.36 -16.61 1.77
C MET A 230 1.74 -17.18 2.07
N VAL A 231 1.83 -18.51 2.15
CA VAL A 231 3.10 -19.23 2.30
C VAL A 231 3.25 -20.20 1.14
N ALA A 232 4.29 -20.02 0.35
CA ALA A 232 4.56 -20.84 -0.83
C ALA A 232 5.98 -21.41 -0.81
N TRP A 233 6.17 -22.65 -1.24
CA TRP A 233 7.50 -23.28 -1.36
C TRP A 233 7.48 -24.39 -2.41
N ARG A 234 8.67 -24.95 -2.71
CA ARG A 234 8.77 -26.18 -3.52
C ARG A 234 8.94 -27.43 -2.66
N SER A 235 8.26 -28.51 -3.01
CA SER A 235 8.20 -29.77 -2.25
C SER A 235 9.56 -30.43 -2.00
N GLY A 236 10.51 -30.27 -2.93
CA GLY A 236 11.89 -30.77 -2.78
C GLY A 236 12.84 -29.80 -2.09
N SER A 237 12.39 -28.58 -1.78
CA SER A 237 13.19 -27.62 -1.01
C SER A 237 13.15 -27.94 0.49
N ARG A 238 14.20 -27.57 1.23
CA ARG A 238 14.27 -27.78 2.69
C ARG A 238 13.29 -26.90 3.49
N ALA A 239 12.53 -26.02 2.83
CA ALA A 239 11.56 -25.13 3.46
C ALA A 239 10.34 -25.92 3.97
N ARG A 240 9.91 -25.63 5.20
CA ARG A 240 9.06 -26.55 5.96
C ARG A 240 7.58 -26.21 5.86
N ARG A 241 6.75 -27.26 5.71
CA ARG A 241 5.31 -27.25 6.00
C ARG A 241 4.99 -26.72 7.42
N GLU A 242 5.93 -26.89 8.36
CA GLU A 242 5.81 -26.44 9.76
C GLU A 242 5.57 -24.92 9.86
N THR A 243 6.26 -24.10 9.06
CA THR A 243 6.07 -22.64 9.06
C THR A 243 4.65 -22.26 8.65
N ALA A 244 4.11 -22.96 7.65
CA ALA A 244 2.75 -22.73 7.17
C ALA A 244 1.70 -23.08 8.24
N GLY A 245 1.94 -24.10 9.07
CA GLY A 245 1.06 -24.49 10.16
C GLY A 245 1.08 -23.54 11.38
N MET A 246 2.07 -22.64 11.47
CA MET A 246 2.18 -21.66 12.55
C MET A 246 1.45 -20.35 12.25
N LEU A 247 1.09 -20.09 11.00
CA LEU A 247 0.36 -18.90 10.57
C LEU A 247 -1.15 -19.21 10.49
N PRO A 248 -1.99 -18.64 11.36
CA PRO A 248 -3.39 -19.08 11.51
C PRO A 248 -4.26 -18.86 10.27
N ASN A 249 -3.95 -17.82 9.48
CA ASN A 249 -4.74 -17.38 8.33
C ASN A 249 -3.98 -17.53 7.00
N ALA A 250 -2.97 -18.40 6.93
CA ALA A 250 -2.15 -18.55 5.74
C ALA A 250 -2.81 -19.42 4.67
N THR A 251 -2.89 -18.89 3.44
CA THR A 251 -3.06 -19.72 2.24
C THR A 251 -1.75 -20.43 1.95
N ILE A 252 -1.80 -21.75 1.80
CA ILE A 252 -0.64 -22.62 1.66
C ILE A 252 -0.52 -23.10 0.21
N LEU A 253 0.65 -22.89 -0.41
CA LEU A 253 0.94 -23.32 -1.78
C LEU A 253 2.24 -24.13 -1.85
N GLU A 254 2.11 -25.44 -2.04
CA GLU A 254 3.24 -26.33 -2.29
C GLU A 254 3.35 -26.60 -3.80
N LEU A 255 4.50 -26.24 -4.41
CA LEU A 255 4.79 -26.41 -5.83
C LEU A 255 5.80 -27.54 -6.07
N PRO A 256 5.81 -28.21 -7.24
CA PRO A 256 6.85 -29.18 -7.56
C PRO A 256 8.22 -28.51 -7.79
N GLY A 257 9.29 -29.23 -7.45
CA GLY A 257 10.67 -28.89 -7.78
C GLY A 257 11.59 -28.82 -6.55
N ASN A 258 12.88 -28.56 -6.80
CA ASN A 258 13.93 -28.57 -5.77
C ASN A 258 14.51 -27.18 -5.49
N ASP A 259 14.23 -26.19 -6.35
CA ASP A 259 14.76 -24.85 -6.19
C ASP A 259 14.12 -24.10 -5.01
N HIS A 260 14.98 -23.49 -4.20
CA HIS A 260 14.61 -22.60 -3.11
C HIS A 260 14.58 -21.13 -3.56
N MET A 261 15.47 -20.74 -4.46
CA MET A 261 15.51 -19.42 -5.07
C MET A 261 14.27 -19.21 -5.95
N LEU A 262 13.55 -18.11 -5.74
CA LEU A 262 12.40 -17.74 -6.57
C LEU A 262 12.79 -17.56 -8.05
N ILE A 263 14.03 -17.16 -8.32
CA ILE A 263 14.58 -16.90 -9.66
C ILE A 263 15.12 -18.16 -10.38
N ALA A 264 14.94 -19.33 -9.79
CA ALA A 264 15.36 -20.61 -10.33
C ALA A 264 14.15 -21.52 -10.63
N GLY A 265 14.33 -22.43 -11.60
CA GLY A 265 13.26 -23.27 -12.12
C GLY A 265 12.09 -22.45 -12.70
N ASP A 266 10.86 -22.90 -12.42
CA ASP A 266 9.64 -22.20 -12.82
C ASP A 266 9.30 -21.04 -11.87
N TRP A 267 9.84 -19.87 -12.15
CA TRP A 267 9.58 -18.64 -11.38
C TRP A 267 8.21 -18.00 -11.70
N ARG A 268 7.52 -18.42 -12.77
CA ARG A 268 6.28 -17.78 -13.22
C ARG A 268 5.07 -18.21 -12.40
N THR A 269 4.93 -19.51 -12.16
CA THR A 269 3.84 -20.05 -11.34
C THR A 269 3.77 -19.43 -9.94
N PRO A 270 4.86 -19.37 -9.15
CA PRO A 270 4.80 -18.73 -7.84
C PRO A 270 4.53 -17.23 -7.95
N LEU A 271 5.04 -16.54 -8.98
CA LEU A 271 4.73 -15.13 -9.21
C LEU A 271 3.22 -14.94 -9.44
N LEU A 272 2.58 -15.71 -10.33
CA LEU A 272 1.14 -15.63 -10.57
C LEU A 272 0.32 -15.82 -9.29
N ALA A 273 0.69 -16.77 -8.44
CA ALA A 273 0.03 -16.94 -7.14
C ALA A 273 0.21 -15.74 -6.21
N MET A 274 1.38 -15.10 -6.22
CA MET A 274 1.60 -13.84 -5.49
C MET A 274 0.71 -12.73 -6.04
N GLU A 275 0.55 -12.63 -7.37
CA GLU A 275 -0.33 -11.64 -8.01
C GLU A 275 -1.78 -11.82 -7.56
N GLU A 276 -2.32 -13.05 -7.64
CA GLU A 276 -3.67 -13.38 -7.20
C GLU A 276 -3.89 -13.03 -5.72
N PHE A 277 -2.92 -13.35 -4.86
CA PHE A 277 -2.97 -12.99 -3.44
C PHE A 277 -2.96 -11.47 -3.23
N ILE A 278 -2.04 -10.74 -3.87
CA ILE A 278 -1.95 -9.27 -3.76
C ILE A 278 -3.28 -8.62 -4.19
N GLU A 279 -3.89 -9.12 -5.27
CA GLU A 279 -5.19 -8.65 -5.74
C GLU A 279 -6.29 -8.90 -4.69
N SER A 280 -6.34 -10.09 -4.08
CA SER A 280 -7.32 -10.40 -3.03
C SER A 280 -7.17 -9.53 -1.78
N VAL A 281 -5.93 -9.20 -1.39
CA VAL A 281 -5.64 -8.33 -0.25
C VAL A 281 -6.11 -6.92 -0.53
N ARG A 282 -5.82 -6.40 -1.74
CA ARG A 282 -6.29 -5.08 -2.17
C ARG A 282 -7.81 -4.99 -2.10
N ASP A 283 -8.51 -6.01 -2.58
CA ASP A 283 -9.97 -6.01 -2.60
C ASP A 283 -10.54 -6.04 -1.16
N THR A 284 -9.90 -6.77 -0.24
CA THR A 284 -10.29 -6.82 1.19
C THR A 284 -10.00 -5.51 1.92
N ASP A 285 -8.83 -4.90 1.71
CA ASP A 285 -8.47 -3.61 2.34
C ASP A 285 -9.37 -2.48 1.82
N GLY A 286 -9.72 -2.52 0.52
CA GLY A 286 -10.70 -1.60 -0.09
C GLY A 286 -12.13 -1.76 0.44
N GLU A 287 -12.53 -2.95 0.92
CA GLU A 287 -13.80 -3.15 1.62
C GLU A 287 -13.77 -2.60 3.06
N LEU A 288 -12.64 -2.69 3.76
CA LEU A 288 -12.48 -2.14 5.12
C LEU A 288 -12.43 -0.61 5.17
N ASP A 289 -12.08 0.05 4.05
CA ASP A 289 -12.12 1.50 3.88
C ASP A 289 -13.50 2.06 3.49
N ARG A 290 -14.53 1.21 3.43
CA ARG A 290 -15.92 1.66 3.18
C ARG A 290 -16.56 2.17 4.45
N VAL A 291 -17.02 3.42 4.39
CA VAL A 291 -17.74 4.07 5.48
C VAL A 291 -19.13 4.49 5.01
N LEU A 292 -20.14 4.26 5.85
CA LEU A 292 -21.45 4.89 5.65
C LEU A 292 -21.31 6.39 5.94
N ALA A 293 -21.55 7.22 4.93
CA ALA A 293 -21.49 8.67 5.05
C ALA A 293 -22.73 9.33 4.44
N THR A 294 -23.08 10.51 4.94
CA THR A 294 -24.03 11.40 4.23
C THR A 294 -23.25 12.43 3.44
N VAL A 295 -23.35 12.36 2.11
CA VAL A 295 -22.73 13.33 1.19
C VAL A 295 -23.67 14.51 0.98
N PHE A 296 -23.09 15.70 0.95
CA PHE A 296 -23.74 16.98 0.71
C PHE A 296 -23.11 17.63 -0.51
N PHE A 297 -23.96 18.05 -1.45
CA PHE A 297 -23.55 18.83 -2.60
C PHE A 297 -24.36 20.12 -2.65
N SER A 298 -23.69 21.24 -2.88
CA SER A 298 -24.36 22.50 -3.22
C SER A 298 -23.73 23.15 -4.44
N ASP A 299 -24.54 23.88 -5.18
CA ASP A 299 -24.12 24.69 -6.33
C ASP A 299 -24.93 25.99 -6.39
N VAL A 300 -24.34 27.08 -6.87
CA VAL A 300 -25.02 28.38 -6.96
C VAL A 300 -25.81 28.46 -8.27
N VAL A 301 -27.07 28.87 -8.16
CA VAL A 301 -27.96 29.03 -9.31
C VAL A 301 -27.49 30.19 -10.20
N GLY A 302 -27.28 29.92 -11.49
CA GLY A 302 -27.00 30.95 -12.49
C GLY A 302 -25.65 31.65 -12.28
N SER A 303 -24.67 30.92 -11.75
CA SER A 303 -23.37 31.47 -11.36
C SER A 303 -22.60 32.10 -12.52
N THR A 304 -22.69 31.51 -13.71
CA THR A 304 -21.97 31.97 -14.90
C THR A 304 -22.55 33.29 -15.41
N GLU A 305 -23.87 33.41 -15.48
CA GLU A 305 -24.55 34.65 -15.86
C GLU A 305 -24.26 35.77 -14.84
N ARG A 306 -24.22 35.41 -13.56
CA ARG A 306 -23.95 36.35 -12.46
C ARG A 306 -22.51 36.83 -12.45
N ALA A 307 -21.56 35.95 -12.72
CA ALA A 307 -20.15 36.29 -12.90
C ALA A 307 -19.96 37.26 -14.07
N ALA A 308 -20.61 36.99 -15.21
CA ALA A 308 -20.54 37.86 -16.40
C ALA A 308 -21.13 39.26 -16.14
N ALA A 309 -22.22 39.35 -15.37
CA ALA A 309 -22.87 40.62 -15.05
C ALA A 309 -22.10 41.48 -14.03
N LEU A 310 -21.49 40.84 -13.02
CA LEU A 310 -20.78 41.53 -11.94
C LEU A 310 -19.31 41.85 -12.27
N GLY A 311 -18.72 41.09 -13.19
CA GLY A 311 -17.29 41.11 -13.47
C GLY A 311 -16.46 40.37 -12.40
N ASP A 312 -15.29 39.89 -12.80
CA ASP A 312 -14.47 38.92 -12.05
C ASP A 312 -14.17 39.33 -10.61
N ARG A 313 -13.91 40.62 -10.35
CA ARG A 313 -13.50 41.10 -9.03
C ARG A 313 -14.65 41.06 -8.02
N ALA A 314 -15.81 41.55 -8.43
CA ALA A 314 -17.00 41.56 -7.58
C ALA A 314 -17.55 40.13 -7.40
N TRP A 315 -17.51 39.32 -8.47
CA TRP A 315 -17.84 37.91 -8.38
C TRP A 315 -16.94 37.16 -7.40
N ARG A 316 -15.62 37.34 -7.48
CA ARG A 316 -14.67 36.71 -6.54
C ARG A 316 -14.97 37.09 -5.08
N THR A 317 -15.24 38.37 -4.82
CA THR A 317 -15.59 38.82 -3.45
C THR A 317 -16.87 38.16 -2.94
N LEU A 318 -17.86 37.99 -3.82
CA LEU A 318 -19.13 37.33 -3.49
C LEU A 318 -18.94 35.82 -3.24
N VAL A 319 -18.13 35.14 -4.06
CA VAL A 319 -17.78 33.73 -3.88
C VAL A 319 -16.99 33.52 -2.58
N ASP A 320 -16.06 34.40 -2.23
CA ASP A 320 -15.32 34.32 -0.97
C ASP A 320 -16.25 34.46 0.25
N ALA A 321 -17.21 35.39 0.19
CA ALA A 321 -18.24 35.54 1.22
C ALA A 321 -19.17 34.32 1.30
N HIS A 322 -19.52 33.74 0.16
CA HIS A 322 -20.27 32.50 0.07
C HIS A 322 -19.51 31.33 0.72
N HIS A 323 -18.25 31.12 0.35
CA HIS A 323 -17.38 30.07 0.92
C HIS A 323 -17.25 30.21 2.43
N ALA A 324 -17.03 31.43 2.94
CA ALA A 324 -16.94 31.70 4.36
C ALA A 324 -18.25 31.37 5.10
N ALA A 325 -19.40 31.69 4.51
CA ALA A 325 -20.70 31.36 5.08
C ALA A 325 -20.94 29.84 5.13
N VAL A 326 -20.61 29.11 4.06
CA VAL A 326 -20.74 27.64 4.00
C VAL A 326 -19.84 26.99 5.03
N ARG A 327 -18.54 27.32 5.06
CA ARG A 327 -17.56 26.74 5.98
C ARG A 327 -17.93 26.95 7.45
N ARG A 328 -18.49 28.13 7.80
CA ARG A 328 -18.96 28.41 9.16
C ARG A 328 -20.09 27.45 9.57
N GLU A 329 -21.09 27.25 8.72
CA GLU A 329 -22.19 26.34 9.05
C GLU A 329 -21.74 24.86 8.99
N LEU A 330 -20.85 24.47 8.07
CA LEU A 330 -20.23 23.14 8.08
C LEU A 330 -19.54 22.88 9.43
N ALA A 331 -18.68 23.79 9.89
CA ALA A 331 -18.02 23.66 11.19
C ALA A 331 -19.03 23.54 12.35
N ARG A 332 -20.07 24.39 12.36
CA ARG A 332 -21.13 24.38 13.39
C ARG A 332 -21.84 23.03 13.48
N PHE A 333 -22.11 22.42 12.34
CA PHE A 333 -22.81 21.14 12.24
C PHE A 333 -21.86 19.97 12.02
N ARG A 334 -20.57 20.11 12.36
CA ARG A 334 -19.56 19.03 12.24
C ARG A 334 -19.54 18.36 10.85
N GLY A 335 -19.80 19.14 9.81
CA GLY A 335 -19.59 18.76 8.42
C GLY A 335 -18.14 18.93 8.05
N ARG A 336 -17.61 17.97 7.28
CA ARG A 336 -16.25 18.01 6.77
C ARG A 336 -16.29 18.38 5.29
N GLU A 337 -15.65 19.48 4.92
CA GLU A 337 -15.39 19.83 3.53
C GLU A 337 -14.51 18.75 2.90
N VAL A 338 -14.92 18.24 1.74
CA VAL A 338 -14.18 17.23 0.98
C VAL A 338 -13.53 17.86 -0.23
N ASP A 339 -14.28 18.67 -0.98
CA ASP A 339 -13.79 19.37 -2.16
C ASP A 339 -14.66 20.60 -2.47
N THR A 340 -14.13 21.52 -3.28
CA THR A 340 -14.85 22.69 -3.83
C THR A 340 -14.54 22.83 -5.31
N ALA A 341 -15.58 23.01 -6.12
CA ALA A 341 -15.46 23.22 -7.56
C ALA A 341 -16.05 24.59 -7.92
N GLY A 342 -15.20 25.61 -7.95
CA GLY A 342 -15.64 27.00 -8.15
C GLY A 342 -16.48 27.49 -6.97
N ASP A 343 -17.77 27.62 -7.20
CA ASP A 343 -18.80 28.02 -6.23
C ASP A 343 -19.65 26.85 -5.73
N GLY A 344 -19.36 25.63 -6.16
CA GLY A 344 -19.94 24.40 -5.63
C GLY A 344 -19.15 23.83 -4.45
N PHE A 345 -19.86 23.16 -3.52
CA PHE A 345 -19.27 22.45 -2.38
C PHE A 345 -19.62 20.97 -2.42
N PHE A 346 -18.63 20.14 -2.10
CA PHE A 346 -18.79 18.75 -1.70
C PHE A 346 -18.34 18.58 -0.25
N ALA A 347 -19.26 18.15 0.61
CA ALA A 347 -19.00 17.89 2.03
C ALA A 347 -19.56 16.54 2.48
N ALA A 348 -19.07 16.07 3.63
CA ALA A 348 -19.48 14.81 4.24
C ALA A 348 -19.89 14.99 5.70
N PHE A 349 -20.88 14.21 6.12
CA PHE A 349 -21.37 14.14 7.49
C PHE A 349 -21.45 12.68 7.95
N ASP A 350 -21.28 12.48 9.25
CA ASP A 350 -21.47 11.20 9.96
C ASP A 350 -22.95 10.85 10.22
N GLY A 351 -23.90 11.70 9.80
CA GLY A 351 -25.32 11.45 9.99
C GLY A 351 -26.26 12.36 9.19
N PRO A 352 -27.37 11.82 8.65
CA PRO A 352 -28.22 12.54 7.70
C PRO A 352 -29.03 13.68 8.31
N ALA A 353 -29.52 13.55 9.54
CA ALA A 353 -30.27 14.61 10.21
C ALA A 353 -29.41 15.87 10.43
N ARG A 354 -28.12 15.67 10.71
CA ARG A 354 -27.15 16.74 10.88
C ARG A 354 -26.86 17.44 9.56
N ALA A 355 -26.68 16.66 8.49
CA ALA A 355 -26.47 17.17 7.15
C ALA A 355 -27.66 18.02 6.65
N ILE A 356 -28.91 17.59 6.91
CA ILE A 356 -30.11 18.36 6.56
C ILE A 356 -30.17 19.69 7.34
N ARG A 357 -29.87 19.67 8.64
CA ARG A 357 -29.82 20.90 9.46
C ARG A 357 -28.75 21.87 8.97
N ALA A 358 -27.58 21.34 8.61
CA ALA A 358 -26.52 22.12 7.99
C ALA A 358 -26.97 22.72 6.65
N ALA A 359 -27.58 21.92 5.77
CA ALA A 359 -28.10 22.36 4.48
C ALA A 359 -29.10 23.51 4.61
N HIS A 360 -30.03 23.41 5.57
CA HIS A 360 -31.00 24.45 5.85
C HIS A 360 -30.34 25.75 6.33
N ALA A 361 -29.37 25.65 7.25
CA ALA A 361 -28.62 26.80 7.76
C ALA A 361 -27.77 27.45 6.67
N ILE A 362 -27.08 26.66 5.85
CA ILE A 362 -26.27 27.10 4.71
C ILE A 362 -27.14 27.86 3.72
N ARG A 363 -28.28 27.28 3.30
CA ARG A 363 -29.22 27.94 2.38
C ARG A 363 -29.66 29.31 2.91
N LYS A 364 -30.00 29.41 4.20
CA LYS A 364 -30.41 30.68 4.82
C LYS A 364 -29.27 31.70 4.88
N ALA A 365 -28.07 31.27 5.25
CA ALA A 365 -26.90 32.13 5.34
C ALA A 365 -26.50 32.68 3.96
N VAL A 366 -26.49 31.83 2.94
CA VAL A 366 -26.14 32.20 1.56
C VAL A 366 -27.25 33.03 0.91
N GLY A 367 -28.51 32.78 1.22
CA GLY A 367 -29.63 33.63 0.80
C GLY A 367 -29.52 35.08 1.29
N SER A 368 -28.83 35.33 2.41
CA SER A 368 -28.56 36.69 2.90
C SER A 368 -27.52 37.44 2.05
N LEU A 369 -26.82 36.73 1.14
CA LEU A 369 -25.93 37.28 0.13
C LEU A 369 -26.62 37.45 -1.23
N ASP A 370 -27.96 37.34 -1.27
CA ASP A 370 -28.77 37.37 -2.49
C ASP A 370 -28.44 36.24 -3.50
N LEU A 371 -27.85 35.14 -3.02
CA LEU A 371 -27.56 33.94 -3.79
C LEU A 371 -28.58 32.83 -3.50
N GLN A 372 -28.92 32.06 -4.53
CA GLN A 372 -29.73 30.86 -4.38
C GLN A 372 -28.87 29.62 -4.62
N LEU A 373 -29.08 28.59 -3.80
CA LEU A 373 -28.38 27.32 -3.91
C LEU A 373 -29.33 26.22 -4.39
N ARG A 374 -28.76 25.27 -5.12
CA ARG A 374 -29.32 23.93 -5.32
C ARG A 374 -28.57 22.99 -4.40
N ILE A 375 -29.28 22.24 -3.57
CA ILE A 375 -28.65 21.35 -2.59
C ILE A 375 -29.17 19.93 -2.76
N GLY A 376 -28.24 18.97 -2.84
CA GLY A 376 -28.52 17.55 -2.86
C GLY A 376 -27.86 16.82 -1.69
N LEU A 377 -28.61 15.92 -1.03
CA LEU A 377 -28.06 15.02 -0.03
C LEU A 377 -28.37 13.55 -0.35
N HIS A 378 -27.40 12.69 -0.05
CA HIS A 378 -27.56 11.25 -0.12
C HIS A 378 -26.77 10.58 1.00
N ALA A 379 -27.26 9.44 1.49
CA ALA A 379 -26.55 8.61 2.46
C ALA A 379 -26.31 7.23 1.85
N GLY A 380 -25.07 6.77 1.90
CA GLY A 380 -24.66 5.49 1.32
C GLY A 380 -23.20 5.18 1.65
N GLU A 381 -22.79 3.96 1.34
CA GLU A 381 -21.38 3.54 1.50
C GLU A 381 -20.49 4.31 0.52
N CYS A 382 -19.39 4.83 1.05
CA CYS A 382 -18.35 5.53 0.32
C CYS A 382 -17.01 4.89 0.65
N GLU A 383 -16.14 4.77 -0.36
CA GLU A 383 -14.74 4.41 -0.16
C GLU A 383 -13.98 5.66 0.34
N ARG A 384 -13.25 5.51 1.45
CA ARG A 384 -12.36 6.56 1.93
C ARG A 384 -11.03 6.47 1.18
N VAL A 385 -10.57 7.61 0.65
CA VAL A 385 -9.26 7.70 -0.02
C VAL A 385 -8.54 8.92 0.53
N GLY A 386 -7.62 8.71 1.47
CA GLY A 386 -6.99 9.78 2.25
C GLY A 386 -8.05 10.63 2.98
N ALA A 387 -8.06 11.94 2.72
CA ALA A 387 -9.11 12.85 3.21
C ALA A 387 -10.38 12.86 2.33
N GLY A 388 -10.38 12.22 1.16
CA GLY A 388 -11.49 12.22 0.19
C GLY A 388 -12.55 11.16 0.44
N LEU A 389 -13.64 11.22 -0.35
CA LEU A 389 -14.63 10.16 -0.47
C LEU A 389 -14.88 9.85 -1.95
N ARG A 390 -15.02 8.58 -2.30
CA ARG A 390 -15.35 8.08 -3.64
C ARG A 390 -16.48 7.05 -3.58
N GLY A 391 -17.02 6.70 -4.74
CA GLY A 391 -18.02 5.66 -4.89
C GLY A 391 -19.37 6.15 -5.38
N VAL A 392 -20.28 5.22 -5.60
CA VAL A 392 -21.59 5.47 -6.24
C VAL A 392 -22.43 6.47 -5.43
N ALA A 393 -22.34 6.44 -4.09
CA ALA A 393 -23.06 7.37 -3.22
C ALA A 393 -22.68 8.84 -3.48
N VAL A 394 -21.40 9.13 -3.76
CA VAL A 394 -20.90 10.46 -4.12
C VAL A 394 -21.55 10.95 -5.41
N HIS A 395 -21.61 10.09 -6.43
CA HIS A 395 -22.25 10.43 -7.70
C HIS A 395 -23.75 10.64 -7.56
N ILE A 396 -24.45 9.80 -6.79
CA ILE A 396 -25.88 9.97 -6.51
C ILE A 396 -26.13 11.33 -5.86
N GLY A 397 -25.39 11.67 -4.80
CA GLY A 397 -25.54 12.96 -4.10
C GLY A 397 -25.36 14.16 -5.04
N ALA A 398 -24.32 14.14 -5.88
CA ALA A 398 -24.07 15.20 -6.86
C ALA A 398 -25.21 15.33 -7.88
N ARG A 399 -25.78 14.20 -8.35
CA ARG A 399 -26.88 14.20 -9.31
C ARG A 399 -28.20 14.66 -8.69
N ILE A 400 -28.45 14.35 -7.43
CA ILE A 400 -29.60 14.88 -6.68
C ILE A 400 -29.50 16.41 -6.60
N GLY A 401 -28.32 16.96 -6.29
CA GLY A 401 -28.11 18.41 -6.29
C GLY A 401 -28.32 19.04 -7.67
N GLY A 402 -27.90 18.34 -8.73
CA GLY A 402 -28.05 18.79 -10.11
C GLY A 402 -29.49 18.85 -10.63
N VAL A 403 -30.43 18.10 -10.04
CA VAL A 403 -31.86 18.13 -10.40
C VAL A 403 -32.71 18.97 -9.43
N ALA A 404 -32.09 19.56 -8.41
CA ALA A 404 -32.77 20.45 -7.48
C ALA A 404 -33.05 21.81 -8.14
N GLU A 405 -34.26 22.33 -7.91
CA GLU A 405 -34.69 23.65 -8.32
C GLU A 405 -34.00 24.76 -7.50
N PRO A 406 -34.01 26.02 -7.96
CA PRO A 406 -33.43 27.13 -7.21
C PRO A 406 -33.97 27.27 -5.78
N GLY A 407 -33.08 27.24 -4.79
CA GLY A 407 -33.42 27.32 -3.36
C GLY A 407 -33.90 25.99 -2.74
N GLU A 408 -33.92 24.93 -3.53
CA GLU A 408 -34.40 23.62 -3.11
C GLU A 408 -33.30 22.81 -2.40
N ILE A 409 -33.73 22.02 -1.41
CA ILE A 409 -32.93 20.98 -0.77
C ILE A 409 -33.61 19.65 -1.08
N LEU A 410 -33.00 18.85 -1.95
CA LEU A 410 -33.45 17.51 -2.30
C LEU A 410 -32.63 16.44 -1.60
N VAL A 411 -33.31 15.37 -1.20
CA VAL A 411 -32.68 14.20 -0.58
C VAL A 411 -33.19 12.90 -1.20
N SER A 412 -32.39 11.84 -1.13
CA SER A 412 -32.84 10.50 -1.53
C SER A 412 -33.82 9.89 -0.52
N SER A 413 -34.57 8.86 -0.94
CA SER A 413 -35.37 8.02 -0.03
C SER A 413 -34.57 7.49 1.16
N THR A 414 -33.32 7.05 0.94
CA THR A 414 -32.42 6.58 2.00
C THR A 414 -32.23 7.61 3.11
N VAL A 415 -32.03 8.89 2.75
CA VAL A 415 -31.85 9.97 3.73
C VAL A 415 -33.14 10.19 4.52
N ARG A 416 -34.30 10.19 3.87
CA ARG A 416 -35.62 10.28 4.54
C ARG A 416 -35.78 9.16 5.57
N ASP A 417 -35.45 7.93 5.18
CA ASP A 417 -35.64 6.73 6.02
C ASP A 417 -34.73 6.75 7.24
N LEU A 418 -33.48 7.17 7.07
CA LEU A 418 -32.49 7.24 8.16
C LEU A 418 -32.76 8.37 9.16
N VAL A 419 -33.70 9.28 8.89
CA VAL A 419 -34.06 10.37 9.81
C VAL A 419 -35.51 10.32 10.29
N ALA A 420 -36.17 9.16 10.15
CA ALA A 420 -37.48 8.93 10.74
C ALA A 420 -37.49 9.28 12.24
N GLY A 421 -38.49 10.05 12.69
CA GLY A 421 -38.59 10.49 14.09
C GLY A 421 -37.73 11.71 14.46
N SER A 422 -36.94 12.28 13.54
CA SER A 422 -36.09 13.45 13.82
C SER A 422 -36.79 14.81 13.81
N GLY A 423 -38.10 14.84 13.50
CA GLY A 423 -38.91 16.05 13.34
C GLY A 423 -38.76 16.79 12.00
N ILE A 424 -37.96 16.24 11.07
CA ILE A 424 -37.75 16.83 9.74
C ILE A 424 -38.95 16.53 8.84
N GLY A 425 -39.46 17.55 8.15
CA GLY A 425 -40.58 17.46 7.22
C GLY A 425 -40.13 17.22 5.78
N PHE A 426 -40.87 16.37 5.07
CA PHE A 426 -40.59 15.98 3.68
C PHE A 426 -41.84 16.15 2.81
N ALA A 427 -41.65 16.60 1.57
CA ALA A 427 -42.63 16.51 0.49
C ALA A 427 -42.09 15.62 -0.63
N ASP A 428 -42.98 14.84 -1.25
CA ASP A 428 -42.63 14.01 -2.40
C ASP A 428 -42.16 14.89 -3.58
N ALA A 429 -41.00 14.55 -4.16
CA ALA A 429 -40.43 15.22 -5.32
C ALA A 429 -40.38 14.32 -6.57
N GLY A 430 -41.02 13.15 -6.53
CA GLY A 430 -41.14 12.19 -7.62
C GLY A 430 -39.94 11.27 -7.80
N ARG A 431 -40.05 10.39 -8.81
CA ARG A 431 -38.97 9.51 -9.26
C ARG A 431 -38.15 10.17 -10.36
N HIS A 432 -36.84 10.21 -10.19
CA HIS A 432 -35.88 10.82 -11.11
C HIS A 432 -34.91 9.78 -11.65
N SER A 433 -34.71 9.76 -12.96
CA SER A 433 -33.62 9.01 -13.60
C SER A 433 -32.33 9.82 -13.53
N LEU A 434 -31.45 9.47 -12.60
CA LEU A 434 -30.17 10.17 -12.42
C LEU A 434 -29.15 9.64 -13.43
N LYS A 435 -28.48 10.54 -14.17
CA LYS A 435 -27.53 10.16 -15.21
C LYS A 435 -26.43 9.23 -14.66
N GLY A 436 -26.36 8.02 -15.22
CA GLY A 436 -25.34 7.02 -14.89
C GLY A 436 -25.61 6.22 -13.62
N VAL A 437 -26.78 6.37 -12.99
CA VAL A 437 -27.20 5.58 -11.83
C VAL A 437 -28.27 4.59 -12.27
N PRO A 438 -28.16 3.29 -11.93
CA PRO A 438 -29.20 2.32 -12.21
C PRO A 438 -30.52 2.67 -11.49
N GLU A 439 -31.62 2.42 -12.19
CA GLU A 439 -33.00 2.60 -11.73
C GLU A 439 -33.44 4.05 -11.42
N PRO A 440 -34.75 4.37 -11.52
CA PRO A 440 -35.25 5.68 -11.09
C PRO A 440 -35.28 5.81 -9.56
N TRP A 441 -34.75 6.90 -9.03
CA TRP A 441 -34.66 7.17 -7.59
C TRP A 441 -35.80 8.06 -7.11
N GLN A 442 -36.45 7.67 -6.02
CA GLN A 442 -37.45 8.50 -5.35
C GLN A 442 -36.77 9.59 -4.52
N LEU A 443 -37.09 10.85 -4.81
CA LEU A 443 -36.53 12.02 -4.13
C LEU A 443 -37.58 12.71 -3.25
N TYR A 444 -37.09 13.47 -2.27
CA TYR A 444 -37.93 14.24 -1.34
C TYR A 444 -37.35 15.63 -1.14
N ARG A 445 -38.25 16.62 -1.11
CA ARG A 445 -37.94 18.01 -0.78
C ARG A 445 -38.06 18.22 0.72
N ILE A 446 -37.07 18.90 1.33
CA ILE A 446 -37.15 19.31 2.74
C ILE A 446 -38.14 20.48 2.89
N THR A 447 -39.15 20.32 3.75
CA THR A 447 -40.19 21.34 4.00
C THR A 447 -40.03 22.03 5.36
N SER A 448 -39.53 21.32 6.38
CA SER A 448 -39.27 21.86 7.72
C SER A 448 -38.12 21.13 8.42
N VAL A 449 -37.44 21.81 9.33
CA VAL A 449 -36.27 21.29 10.09
C VAL A 449 -36.34 21.70 11.55
#